data_AF-A0A933MZ38-F1
#
_entry.id   AF-A0A933MZ38-F1
#
_cell.length_a   1.000
_cell.length_b   1.000
_cell.length_c   1.000
_cell.angle_alpha   90.00
_cell.angle_beta   90.00
_cell.angle_gamma   90.00
#
_symmetry.space_group_name_H-M   'P 1'
#
loop_
_entity.id
_entity.type
_entity.pdbx_description
1 polymer ?
#
loop_
_entity_poly.entity_id
_entity_poly.type
_entity_poly.pdbx_seq_one_letter_code
_entity_poly.pdbx_strand_id
1 'polypeptide(L)'
;DNSLAQIAQTARAGKSVLVVCNLVARAQTAYRELDARLEKNGIPDELLHGRFNMRDRSAKEHLVRDATGSKSDNRRSIVLVATQVVEVSLDIDLDTIFTDPAPLEALVQRFGRINRRRRQADLATVQIYREPFDGQKIYDGRLVKRTLQILEREDDKPMNESAVSEWLDEIYKGEIADEWQKIYGEQATEFEANCLQTLRPFQSSDHLEEQFYRAFDGTEVLPEVHQVEYEKLKEDDPIRANELLVPISYGRYHQLRNARRVLTEKWPFVVDVPYDEKLGLDFSDLKRKARGRFVYTCPGGYGSARVRSQIR
;
A
#
# COMPACT_ATOMS: atom_id res chain seq x y z
N ASP A 1 8.90 6.67 18.96
CA ASP A 1 9.34 7.61 17.90
C ASP A 1 10.83 7.65 17.59
N ASN A 2 11.61 6.58 17.78
CA ASN A 2 13.01 6.57 17.33
C ASN A 2 13.12 6.39 15.79
N SER A 3 12.21 5.60 15.20
CA SER A 3 12.28 5.23 13.78
C SER A 3 12.07 6.40 12.81
N LEU A 4 11.09 7.28 13.07
CA LEU A 4 10.85 8.46 12.22
C LEU A 4 12.01 9.46 12.29
N ALA A 5 12.68 9.56 13.45
CA ALA A 5 13.89 10.36 13.59
C ALA A 5 15.05 9.78 12.76
N GLN A 6 15.21 8.45 12.75
CA GLN A 6 16.21 7.78 11.91
C GLN A 6 15.95 7.97 10.41
N ILE A 7 14.68 7.86 9.97
CA ILE A 7 14.28 8.14 8.58
C ILE A 7 14.67 9.57 8.20
N ALA A 8 14.29 10.55 9.03
CA ALA A 8 14.60 11.96 8.77
C ALA A 8 16.12 12.23 8.76
N GLN A 9 16.89 11.60 9.65
CA GLN A 9 18.35 11.70 9.64
C GLN A 9 18.96 11.13 8.36
N THR A 10 18.43 10.01 7.87
CA THR A 10 18.89 9.36 6.64
C THR A 10 18.62 10.25 5.43
N ALA A 11 17.43 10.86 5.38
CA ALA A 11 17.07 11.82 4.34
C ALA A 11 17.97 13.08 4.38
N ARG A 12 18.28 13.60 5.58
CA ARG A 12 19.21 14.75 5.76
C ARG A 12 20.63 14.45 5.31
N ALA A 13 21.03 13.18 5.25
CA ALA A 13 22.30 12.76 4.67
C ALA A 13 22.27 12.68 3.13
N GLY A 14 21.21 13.17 2.48
CA GLY A 14 21.07 13.23 1.02
C GLY A 14 20.60 11.92 0.38
N LYS A 15 20.11 10.96 1.17
CA LYS A 15 19.61 9.67 0.67
C LYS A 15 18.14 9.78 0.25
N SER A 16 17.78 9.12 -0.86
CA SER A 16 16.39 8.90 -1.26
C SER A 16 15.81 7.73 -0.45
N VAL A 17 14.77 7.97 0.33
CA VAL A 17 14.25 6.99 1.30
C VAL A 17 12.86 6.54 0.92
N LEU A 18 12.64 5.23 0.85
CA LEU A 18 11.32 4.63 0.73
C LEU A 18 10.80 4.24 2.12
N VAL A 19 9.59 4.64 2.48
CA VAL A 19 8.90 4.23 3.71
C VAL A 19 7.63 3.49 3.31
N VAL A 20 7.55 2.19 3.58
CA VAL A 20 6.36 1.39 3.22
C VAL A 20 5.52 1.06 4.44
N CYS A 21 4.26 1.45 4.40
CA CYS A 21 3.27 1.12 5.41
C CYS A 21 2.20 0.18 4.82
N ASN A 22 1.82 -0.85 5.57
CA ASN A 22 0.79 -1.79 5.10
C ASN A 22 -0.61 -1.15 5.06
N LEU A 23 -0.90 -0.20 5.97
CA LEU A 23 -2.17 0.53 6.02
C LEU A 23 -2.04 1.98 5.54
N VAL A 24 -3.01 2.42 4.75
CA VAL A 24 -3.14 3.82 4.30
C VAL A 24 -3.16 4.82 5.48
N ALA A 25 -3.93 4.52 6.54
CA ALA A 25 -4.02 5.41 7.70
C ALA A 25 -2.67 5.55 8.44
N ARG A 26 -1.84 4.50 8.39
CA ARG A 26 -0.48 4.53 8.96
C ARG A 26 0.45 5.32 8.06
N ALA A 27 0.35 5.15 6.75
CA ALA A 27 1.10 5.95 5.77
C ALA A 27 0.80 7.45 5.91
N GLN A 28 -0.48 7.83 5.99
CA GLN A 28 -0.91 9.22 6.21
C GLN A 28 -0.33 9.80 7.52
N THR A 29 -0.35 9.02 8.61
CA THR A 29 0.23 9.44 9.90
C THR A 29 1.74 9.59 9.83
N ALA A 30 2.44 8.60 9.26
CA ALA A 30 3.89 8.65 9.10
C ALA A 30 4.33 9.82 8.20
N TYR A 31 3.60 10.07 7.11
CA TYR A 31 3.84 11.19 6.22
C TYR A 31 3.71 12.53 6.95
N ARG A 32 2.60 12.79 7.66
CA ARG A 32 2.43 14.04 8.43
C ARG A 32 3.58 14.30 9.41
N GLU A 33 4.04 13.25 10.10
CA GLU A 33 5.15 13.38 11.03
C GLU A 33 6.51 13.58 10.35
N LEU A 34 6.72 12.99 9.18
CA LEU A 34 7.94 13.15 8.41
C LEU A 34 7.99 14.52 7.74
N ASP A 35 6.92 14.95 7.09
CA ASP A 35 6.75 16.28 6.48
C ASP A 35 7.14 17.37 7.50
N ALA A 36 6.54 17.35 8.69
CA ALA A 36 6.85 18.30 9.77
C ALA A 36 8.33 18.28 10.23
N ARG A 37 9.03 17.14 10.09
CA ARG A 37 10.45 16.99 10.45
C ARG A 37 11.39 17.40 9.31
N LEU A 38 10.94 17.32 8.07
CA LEU A 38 11.72 17.50 6.84
C LEU A 38 11.55 18.90 6.24
N GLU A 39 10.39 19.53 6.42
CA GLU A 39 10.05 20.86 5.91
C GLU A 39 11.10 21.90 6.30
N LYS A 40 11.55 21.89 7.57
CA LYS A 40 12.59 22.81 8.07
C LYS A 40 13.94 22.66 7.38
N ASN A 41 14.19 21.53 6.73
CA ASN A 41 15.40 21.24 5.98
C ASN A 41 15.22 21.38 4.46
N GLY A 42 14.01 21.72 3.99
CA GLY A 42 13.70 21.79 2.56
C GLY A 42 13.86 20.47 1.83
N ILE A 43 13.75 19.34 2.54
CA ILE A 43 13.88 18.01 1.95
C ILE A 43 12.53 17.62 1.36
N PRO A 44 12.44 17.35 0.04
CA PRO A 44 11.20 16.92 -0.57
C PRO A 44 10.71 15.59 0.00
N ASP A 45 9.40 15.46 0.16
CA ASP A 45 8.73 14.23 0.51
C ASP A 45 7.39 14.10 -0.22
N GLU A 46 6.87 12.88 -0.33
CA GLU A 46 5.63 12.60 -1.04
C GLU A 46 4.92 11.38 -0.45
N LEU A 47 3.59 11.34 -0.55
CA LEU A 47 2.74 10.24 -0.09
C LEU A 47 2.04 9.55 -1.27
N LEU A 48 2.17 8.22 -1.37
CA LEU A 48 1.49 7.45 -2.43
C LEU A 48 0.69 6.26 -1.88
N HIS A 49 -0.60 6.22 -2.17
CA HIS A 49 -1.49 5.12 -1.80
C HIS A 49 -2.78 5.11 -2.63
N GLY A 50 -3.60 4.07 -2.49
CA GLY A 50 -4.83 3.89 -3.30
C GLY A 50 -5.99 4.85 -3.02
N ARG A 51 -5.90 5.78 -2.07
CA ARG A 51 -7.00 6.72 -1.71
C ARG A 51 -6.88 8.12 -2.31
N PHE A 52 -6.09 8.28 -3.37
CA PHE A 52 -6.08 9.51 -4.17
C PHE A 52 -7.04 9.37 -5.35
N ASN A 53 -7.57 10.49 -5.83
CA ASN A 53 -8.20 10.52 -7.14
C ASN A 53 -7.12 10.27 -8.23
N MET A 54 -7.55 9.95 -9.45
CA MET A 54 -6.60 9.61 -10.54
C MET A 54 -5.69 10.80 -10.90
N ARG A 55 -6.24 12.02 -10.88
CA ARG A 55 -5.49 13.25 -11.18
C ARG A 55 -4.31 13.44 -10.24
N ASP A 56 -4.57 13.46 -8.95
CA ASP A 56 -3.57 13.72 -7.92
C ASP A 56 -2.59 12.55 -7.82
N ARG A 57 -3.09 11.31 -7.96
CA ARG A 57 -2.24 10.12 -8.03
C ARG A 57 -1.25 10.21 -9.19
N SER A 58 -1.71 10.57 -10.38
CA SER A 58 -0.86 10.67 -11.58
C SER A 58 0.19 11.77 -11.43
N ALA A 59 -0.18 12.92 -10.86
CA ALA A 59 0.76 14.00 -10.55
C ALA A 59 1.86 13.55 -9.57
N LYS A 60 1.48 12.84 -8.49
CA LYS A 60 2.42 12.30 -7.50
C LYS A 60 3.33 11.23 -8.09
N GLU A 61 2.79 10.28 -8.84
CA GLU A 61 3.58 9.25 -9.52
C GLU A 61 4.57 9.88 -10.52
N HIS A 62 4.16 10.93 -11.24
CA HIS A 62 5.04 11.67 -12.13
C HIS A 62 6.19 12.34 -11.36
N LEU A 63 5.89 13.07 -10.27
CA LEU A 63 6.89 13.74 -9.44
C LEU A 63 7.91 12.75 -8.87
N VAL A 64 7.44 11.63 -8.33
CA VAL A 64 8.28 10.58 -7.75
C VAL A 64 9.17 9.95 -8.82
N ARG A 65 8.62 9.66 -10.00
CA ARG A 65 9.38 9.09 -11.13
C ARG A 65 10.40 10.09 -11.68
N ASP A 66 10.09 11.37 -11.72
CA ASP A 66 11.05 12.41 -12.10
C ASP A 66 12.20 12.48 -11.08
N ALA A 67 11.90 12.42 -9.78
CA ALA A 67 12.92 12.48 -8.73
C ALA A 67 13.78 11.20 -8.60
N THR A 68 13.20 10.03 -8.85
CA THR A 68 13.83 8.72 -8.50
C THR A 68 13.84 7.70 -9.62
N GLY A 69 13.35 8.06 -10.81
CA GLY A 69 13.22 7.15 -11.94
C GLY A 69 14.56 6.60 -12.42
N SER A 70 14.53 5.37 -12.93
CA SER A 70 15.75 4.65 -13.28
C SER A 70 16.51 5.29 -14.45
N LYS A 71 15.81 6.05 -15.29
CA LYS A 71 16.33 6.82 -16.44
C LYS A 71 16.10 8.34 -16.31
N SER A 72 15.77 8.84 -15.12
CA SER A 72 15.53 10.27 -14.95
C SER A 72 16.84 11.06 -14.92
N ASP A 73 16.84 12.23 -15.58
CA ASP A 73 17.92 13.22 -15.54
C ASP A 73 17.72 14.23 -14.39
N ASN A 74 16.52 14.33 -13.83
CA ASN A 74 16.14 15.27 -12.75
C ASN A 74 16.24 14.65 -11.36
N ARG A 75 17.11 13.64 -11.18
CA ARG A 75 17.18 12.88 -9.94
C ARG A 75 17.54 13.78 -8.76
N ARG A 76 16.80 13.64 -7.67
CA ARG A 76 17.00 14.37 -6.41
C ARG A 76 16.61 13.51 -5.22
N SER A 77 17.20 13.78 -4.07
CA SER A 77 16.84 13.11 -2.82
C SER A 77 15.39 13.43 -2.44
N ILE A 78 14.62 12.40 -2.10
CA ILE A 78 13.22 12.51 -1.68
C ILE A 78 12.90 11.44 -0.63
N VAL A 79 11.95 11.72 0.26
CA VAL A 79 11.33 10.72 1.12
C VAL A 79 9.96 10.34 0.55
N LEU A 80 9.83 9.11 0.07
CA LEU A 80 8.56 8.57 -0.42
C LEU A 80 7.92 7.71 0.67
N VAL A 81 6.79 8.16 1.21
CA VAL A 81 5.93 7.33 2.07
C VAL A 81 4.88 6.67 1.19
N ALA A 82 4.74 5.36 1.25
CA ALA A 82 3.79 4.65 0.40
C ALA A 82 3.18 3.41 1.03
N THR A 83 2.12 2.89 0.41
CA THR A 83 1.60 1.55 0.69
C THR A 83 2.06 0.55 -0.38
N GLN A 84 1.41 -0.60 -0.48
CA GLN A 84 1.71 -1.67 -1.46
C GLN A 84 1.68 -1.19 -2.93
N VAL A 85 1.20 0.02 -3.20
CA VAL A 85 1.18 0.62 -4.54
C VAL A 85 2.57 0.69 -5.20
N VAL A 86 3.67 0.70 -4.41
CA VAL A 86 5.04 0.71 -4.96
C VAL A 86 5.53 -0.67 -5.41
N GLU A 87 4.83 -1.74 -5.03
CA GLU A 87 5.17 -3.11 -5.41
C GLU A 87 4.95 -3.32 -6.91
N VAL A 88 3.98 -2.63 -7.51
CA VAL A 88 3.53 -2.83 -8.90
C VAL A 88 3.84 -1.60 -9.77
N SER A 89 4.48 -1.84 -10.92
CA SER A 89 4.61 -0.94 -12.09
C SER A 89 5.22 0.47 -11.93
N LEU A 90 5.60 0.91 -10.72
CA LEU A 90 6.25 2.21 -10.53
C LEU A 90 7.78 2.12 -10.77
N ASP A 91 8.29 2.79 -11.82
CA ASP A 91 9.74 2.82 -12.12
C ASP A 91 10.48 3.78 -11.20
N ILE A 92 10.86 3.28 -10.02
CA ILE A 92 11.62 4.03 -9.00
C ILE A 92 12.89 3.27 -8.60
N ASP A 93 13.91 4.02 -8.23
CA ASP A 93 15.19 3.53 -7.73
C ASP A 93 15.67 4.44 -6.57
N LEU A 94 15.42 3.99 -5.34
CA LEU A 94 15.75 4.69 -4.10
C LEU A 94 16.96 4.08 -3.40
N ASP A 95 17.49 4.80 -2.41
CA ASP A 95 18.75 4.43 -1.77
C ASP A 95 18.59 3.43 -0.61
N THR A 96 17.46 3.46 0.07
CA THR A 96 17.16 2.61 1.24
C THR A 96 15.66 2.57 1.49
N ILE A 97 15.22 1.58 2.27
CA ILE A 97 13.82 1.37 2.63
C ILE A 97 13.65 1.18 4.13
N PHE A 98 12.54 1.69 4.65
CA PHE A 98 11.99 1.38 5.97
C PHE A 98 10.57 0.84 5.77
N THR A 99 10.35 -0.44 6.01
CA THR A 99 9.09 -1.11 5.68
C THR A 99 8.46 -1.77 6.89
N ASP A 100 7.13 -1.75 6.93
CA ASP A 100 6.36 -2.69 7.75
C ASP A 100 6.71 -4.15 7.42
N PRO A 101 6.47 -5.06 8.37
CA PRO A 101 6.60 -6.48 8.12
C PRO A 101 5.56 -6.93 7.08
N ALA A 102 5.97 -7.80 6.16
CA ALA A 102 5.13 -8.38 5.13
C ALA A 102 5.65 -9.78 4.76
N PRO A 103 4.88 -10.61 4.02
CA PRO A 103 5.39 -11.85 3.44
C PRO A 103 6.65 -11.59 2.59
N LEU A 104 7.51 -12.60 2.49
CA LEU A 104 8.82 -12.47 1.85
C LEU A 104 8.72 -11.97 0.41
N GLU A 105 7.70 -12.38 -0.34
CA GLU A 105 7.47 -11.99 -1.73
C GLU A 105 7.20 -10.49 -1.86
N ALA A 106 6.33 -9.95 -1.01
CA ALA A 106 6.03 -8.52 -0.98
C ALA A 106 7.27 -7.72 -0.58
N LEU A 107 8.05 -8.22 0.39
CA LEU A 107 9.33 -7.59 0.78
C LEU A 107 10.33 -7.60 -0.37
N VAL A 108 10.51 -8.71 -1.07
CA VAL A 108 11.41 -8.82 -2.23
C VAL A 108 10.99 -7.87 -3.35
N GLN A 109 9.69 -7.74 -3.62
CA GLN A 109 9.18 -6.77 -4.59
C GLN A 109 9.50 -5.32 -4.18
N ARG A 110 9.36 -4.99 -2.88
CA ARG A 110 9.76 -3.68 -2.33
C ARG A 110 11.27 -3.47 -2.44
N PHE A 111 12.09 -4.48 -2.15
CA PHE A 111 13.55 -4.42 -2.27
C PHE A 111 14.01 -4.23 -3.71
N GLY A 112 13.23 -4.70 -4.70
CA GLY A 112 13.44 -4.44 -6.12
C GLY A 112 13.37 -2.95 -6.51
N ARG A 113 12.94 -2.07 -5.60
CA ARG A 113 12.92 -0.62 -5.75
C ARG A 113 14.14 0.08 -5.15
N ILE A 114 15.06 -0.68 -4.55
CA ILE A 114 16.20 -0.17 -3.79
C ILE A 114 17.50 -0.51 -4.51
N ASN A 115 18.31 0.52 -4.80
CA ASN A 115 19.57 0.43 -5.51
C ASN A 115 19.50 -0.46 -6.78
N ARG A 116 18.40 -0.37 -7.51
CA ARG A 116 18.04 -1.20 -8.67
C ARG A 116 19.03 -1.03 -9.81
N ARG A 117 19.60 0.16 -10.00
CA ARG A 117 20.65 0.42 -11.00
C ARG A 117 22.06 0.33 -10.43
N ARG A 118 22.24 -0.16 -9.20
CA ARG A 118 23.54 -0.29 -8.52
C ARG A 118 24.33 1.02 -8.53
N ARG A 119 23.64 2.12 -8.24
CA ARG A 119 24.23 3.47 -8.17
C ARG A 119 25.09 3.65 -6.92
N GLN A 120 24.87 2.84 -5.90
CA GLN A 120 25.73 2.75 -4.74
C GLN A 120 26.79 1.67 -4.96
N ALA A 121 28.05 1.98 -4.61
CA ALA A 121 29.15 1.02 -4.67
C ALA A 121 28.96 -0.13 -3.68
N ASP A 122 28.41 0.18 -2.51
CA ASP A 122 28.12 -0.78 -1.44
C ASP A 122 26.68 -1.31 -1.51
N LEU A 123 26.42 -2.36 -0.73
CA LEU A 123 25.09 -2.91 -0.55
C LEU A 123 24.15 -1.89 0.10
N ALA A 124 22.93 -1.80 -0.43
CA ALA A 124 21.89 -0.98 0.17
C ALA A 124 21.34 -1.67 1.43
N THR A 125 21.16 -0.87 2.48
CA THR A 125 20.54 -1.34 3.72
C THR A 125 19.02 -1.27 3.60
N VAL A 126 18.32 -2.30 4.09
CA VAL A 126 16.86 -2.35 4.16
C VAL A 126 16.39 -2.55 5.60
N GLN A 127 15.49 -1.72 6.07
CA GLN A 127 15.04 -1.75 7.46
C GLN A 127 13.63 -2.30 7.51
N ILE A 128 13.44 -3.37 8.27
CA ILE A 128 12.15 -4.04 8.39
C ILE A 128 11.73 -3.94 9.84
N TYR A 129 10.57 -3.35 10.08
CA TYR A 129 10.02 -3.31 11.42
C TYR A 129 9.48 -4.67 11.81
N ARG A 130 9.66 -5.06 13.08
CA ARG A 130 9.07 -6.28 13.65
C ARG A 130 7.57 -6.12 13.89
N GLU A 131 7.15 -4.88 14.06
CA GLU A 131 5.80 -4.45 14.36
C GLU A 131 5.35 -3.41 13.33
N PRO A 132 4.04 -3.30 13.07
CA PRO A 132 2.98 -3.79 13.94
C PRO A 132 2.48 -5.20 13.58
N PHE A 133 2.23 -6.01 14.62
CA PHE A 133 1.44 -7.25 14.55
C PHE A 133 -0.05 -6.99 14.81
N ASP A 134 -0.52 -5.76 14.62
CA ASP A 134 -1.83 -5.22 15.02
C ASP A 134 -3.03 -5.87 14.30
N GLY A 135 -2.86 -7.07 13.74
CA GLY A 135 -3.93 -7.85 13.17
C GLY A 135 -4.56 -7.13 12.00
N GLN A 136 -3.75 -6.40 11.20
CA GLN A 136 -4.24 -5.65 10.05
C GLN A 136 -4.97 -6.53 9.03
N LYS A 137 -4.88 -7.87 9.16
CA LYS A 137 -5.51 -8.89 8.31
C LYS A 137 -5.24 -8.68 6.81
N ILE A 138 -4.19 -7.93 6.48
CA ILE A 138 -3.73 -7.72 5.11
C ILE A 138 -3.00 -8.96 4.61
N TYR A 139 -2.22 -9.59 5.50
CA TYR A 139 -1.43 -10.78 5.20
C TYR A 139 -1.69 -11.87 6.26
N ASP A 140 -1.44 -13.13 5.90
CA ASP A 140 -1.43 -14.22 6.88
C ASP A 140 -0.29 -13.99 7.89
N GLY A 141 -0.66 -13.83 9.16
CA GLY A 141 0.29 -13.59 10.25
C GLY A 141 1.32 -14.71 10.41
N ARG A 142 1.02 -15.94 9.98
CA ARG A 142 1.98 -17.07 9.99
C ARG A 142 3.09 -16.85 8.97
N LEU A 143 2.75 -16.42 7.75
CA LEU A 143 3.71 -16.11 6.70
C LEU A 143 4.63 -14.97 7.13
N VAL A 144 4.04 -13.90 7.66
CA VAL A 144 4.80 -12.74 8.18
C VAL A 144 5.73 -13.17 9.32
N LYS A 145 5.23 -13.98 10.27
CA LYS A 145 6.03 -14.46 11.40
C LYS A 145 7.21 -15.33 10.94
N ARG A 146 6.99 -16.30 10.05
CA ARG A 146 8.08 -17.14 9.49
C ARG A 146 9.08 -16.30 8.70
N THR A 147 8.60 -15.34 7.92
CA THR A 147 9.44 -14.38 7.19
C THR A 147 10.36 -13.61 8.14
N LEU A 148 9.82 -13.04 9.23
CA LEU A 148 10.63 -12.31 10.20
C LEU A 148 11.66 -13.22 10.90
N GLN A 149 11.30 -14.45 11.25
CA GLN A 149 12.24 -15.41 11.86
C GLN A 149 13.45 -15.71 10.97
N ILE A 150 13.21 -15.91 9.67
CA ILE A 150 14.30 -16.12 8.69
C ILE A 150 15.14 -14.85 8.58
N LEU A 151 14.50 -13.68 8.41
CA LEU A 151 15.21 -12.42 8.23
C LEU A 151 16.04 -12.01 9.46
N GLU A 152 15.61 -12.38 10.66
CA GLU A 152 16.39 -12.21 11.90
C GLU A 152 17.61 -13.15 11.95
N ARG A 153 17.49 -14.38 11.44
CA ARG A 153 18.62 -15.32 11.32
C ARG A 153 19.65 -14.84 10.30
N GLU A 154 19.21 -14.08 9.32
CA GLU A 154 20.03 -13.56 8.22
C GLU A 154 20.38 -12.07 8.38
N ASP A 155 20.25 -11.53 9.59
CA ASP A 155 20.55 -10.13 9.92
C ASP A 155 21.98 -9.72 9.51
N ASP A 156 22.12 -8.55 8.90
CA ASP A 156 23.36 -7.99 8.34
C ASP A 156 24.08 -8.87 7.28
N LYS A 157 23.48 -9.97 6.81
CA LYS A 157 24.05 -10.77 5.70
C LYS A 157 23.54 -10.30 4.34
N PRO A 158 24.35 -10.43 3.27
CA PRO A 158 23.88 -10.17 1.91
C PRO A 158 22.86 -11.22 1.46
N MET A 159 21.65 -10.78 1.10
CA MET A 159 20.60 -11.64 0.54
C MET A 159 20.70 -11.72 -0.97
N ASN A 160 20.92 -12.89 -1.58
CA ASN A 160 20.83 -13.07 -3.03
C ASN A 160 19.56 -13.82 -3.45
N GLU A 161 19.32 -13.92 -4.77
CA GLU A 161 18.13 -14.59 -5.31
C GLU A 161 18.03 -16.07 -4.93
N SER A 162 19.15 -16.80 -4.87
CA SER A 162 19.17 -18.20 -4.43
C SER A 162 18.71 -18.35 -2.98
N ALA A 163 19.15 -17.45 -2.10
CA ALA A 163 18.72 -17.44 -0.70
C ALA A 163 17.21 -17.17 -0.57
N VAL A 164 16.65 -16.28 -1.39
CA VAL A 164 15.20 -16.00 -1.39
C VAL A 164 14.39 -17.25 -1.71
N SER A 165 14.79 -18.03 -2.71
CA SER A 165 14.10 -19.28 -3.07
C SER A 165 14.13 -20.30 -1.93
N GLU A 166 15.28 -20.50 -1.30
CA GLU A 166 15.42 -21.40 -0.15
C GLU A 166 14.53 -20.97 1.04
N TRP A 167 14.45 -19.66 1.28
CA TRP A 167 13.62 -19.12 2.34
C TRP A 167 12.12 -19.25 2.05
N LEU A 168 11.70 -19.08 0.80
CA LEU A 168 10.31 -19.34 0.39
C LEU A 168 9.95 -20.80 0.65
N ASP A 169 10.80 -21.75 0.23
CA ASP A 169 10.58 -23.16 0.50
C ASP A 169 10.46 -23.44 2.01
N GLU A 170 11.25 -22.79 2.86
CA GLU A 170 11.15 -22.90 4.31
C GLU A 170 9.84 -22.31 4.85
N ILE A 171 9.41 -21.14 4.36
CA ILE A 171 8.19 -20.46 4.80
C ILE A 171 6.95 -21.31 4.51
N TYR A 172 6.87 -21.92 3.33
CA TYR A 172 5.67 -22.65 2.90
C TYR A 172 5.62 -24.11 3.35
N LYS A 173 6.72 -24.69 3.88
CA LYS A 173 6.75 -26.09 4.34
C LYS A 173 5.75 -26.40 5.47
N GLY A 174 5.30 -27.65 5.50
CA GLY A 174 4.43 -28.21 6.54
C GLY A 174 2.98 -27.75 6.39
N GLU A 175 2.34 -27.42 7.52
CA GLU A 175 0.90 -27.13 7.61
C GLU A 175 0.37 -26.07 6.64
N ILE A 176 1.22 -25.09 6.26
CA ILE A 176 0.82 -24.04 5.30
C ILE A 176 0.65 -24.62 3.90
N ALA A 177 1.54 -25.50 3.45
CA ALA A 177 1.42 -26.16 2.15
C ALA A 177 0.19 -27.07 2.09
N ASP A 178 -0.07 -27.83 3.15
CA ASP A 178 -1.21 -28.74 3.22
C ASP A 178 -2.54 -27.98 3.16
N GLU A 179 -2.63 -26.87 3.90
CA GLU A 179 -3.81 -25.99 3.90
C GLU A 179 -4.01 -25.32 2.53
N TRP A 180 -2.93 -24.83 1.91
CA TRP A 180 -3.00 -24.23 0.58
C TRP A 180 -3.46 -25.19 -0.49
N GLN A 181 -2.97 -26.44 -0.49
CA GLN A 181 -3.43 -27.47 -1.44
C GLN A 181 -4.92 -27.77 -1.27
N LYS A 182 -5.38 -27.82 -0.01
CA LYS A 182 -6.80 -28.02 0.30
C LYS A 182 -7.66 -26.86 -0.18
N ILE A 183 -7.31 -25.62 0.17
CA ILE A 183 -8.03 -24.41 -0.25
C ILE A 183 -8.06 -24.32 -1.78
N TYR A 184 -6.94 -24.56 -2.45
CA TYR A 184 -6.87 -24.53 -3.91
C TYR A 184 -7.79 -25.56 -4.53
N GLY A 185 -7.81 -26.80 -4.03
CA GLY A 185 -8.71 -27.84 -4.53
C GLY A 185 -10.19 -27.50 -4.33
N GLU A 186 -10.55 -26.98 -3.16
CA GLU A 186 -11.92 -26.54 -2.85
C GLU A 186 -12.34 -25.39 -3.76
N GLN A 187 -11.53 -24.34 -3.89
CA GLN A 187 -11.85 -23.18 -4.73
C GLN A 187 -11.86 -23.50 -6.23
N ALA A 188 -10.96 -24.36 -6.71
CA ALA A 188 -10.96 -24.79 -8.11
C ALA A 188 -12.27 -25.53 -8.45
N THR A 189 -12.71 -26.43 -7.56
CA THR A 189 -13.97 -27.17 -7.72
C THR A 189 -15.18 -26.24 -7.67
N GLU A 190 -15.19 -25.29 -6.72
CA GLU A 190 -16.25 -24.30 -6.59
C GLU A 190 -16.33 -23.38 -7.82
N PHE A 191 -15.18 -22.89 -8.30
CA PHE A 191 -15.09 -22.05 -9.49
C PHE A 191 -15.56 -22.79 -10.75
N GLU A 192 -15.17 -24.05 -10.92
CA GLU A 192 -15.64 -24.86 -12.03
C GLU A 192 -17.16 -25.05 -12.01
N ALA A 193 -17.72 -25.44 -10.87
CA ALA A 193 -19.15 -25.69 -10.71
C ALA A 193 -19.99 -24.41 -10.84
N ASN A 194 -19.55 -23.32 -10.22
CA ASN A 194 -20.36 -22.11 -10.08
C ASN A 194 -20.10 -21.05 -11.14
N CYS A 195 -18.92 -21.03 -11.76
CA CYS A 195 -18.59 -20.09 -12.84
C CYS A 195 -18.55 -20.81 -14.19
N LEU A 196 -17.66 -21.79 -14.39
CA LEU A 196 -17.46 -22.37 -15.73
C LEU A 196 -18.70 -23.11 -16.25
N GLN A 197 -19.38 -23.88 -15.40
CA GLN A 197 -20.54 -24.68 -15.82
C GLN A 197 -21.83 -23.84 -15.97
N THR A 198 -21.93 -22.70 -15.28
CA THR A 198 -23.10 -21.81 -15.29
C THR A 198 -23.02 -20.69 -16.32
N LEU A 199 -21.82 -20.40 -16.85
CA LEU A 199 -21.63 -19.42 -17.91
C LEU A 199 -22.46 -19.80 -19.15
N ARG A 200 -23.38 -18.92 -19.53
CA ARG A 200 -24.19 -19.01 -20.74
C ARG A 200 -24.03 -17.72 -21.54
N PRO A 201 -23.81 -17.80 -22.86
CA PRO A 201 -23.74 -16.61 -23.70
C PRO A 201 -25.01 -15.75 -23.54
N PHE A 202 -24.83 -14.44 -23.37
CA PHE A 202 -25.90 -13.44 -23.30
C PHE A 202 -26.87 -13.59 -22.11
N GLN A 203 -26.51 -14.31 -21.04
CA GLN A 203 -27.25 -14.35 -19.79
C GLN A 203 -26.42 -13.76 -18.64
N SER A 204 -26.89 -12.66 -18.06
CA SER A 204 -26.38 -12.13 -16.79
C SER A 204 -27.07 -12.83 -15.63
N SER A 205 -26.29 -13.33 -14.68
CA SER A 205 -26.79 -13.84 -13.40
C SER A 205 -26.41 -12.83 -12.32
N ASP A 206 -27.41 -12.29 -11.62
CA ASP A 206 -27.21 -11.31 -10.55
C ASP A 206 -26.28 -11.84 -9.44
N HIS A 207 -26.28 -13.17 -9.21
CA HIS A 207 -25.39 -13.81 -8.25
C HIS A 207 -23.92 -13.82 -8.70
N LEU A 208 -23.68 -14.06 -9.99
CA LEU A 208 -22.35 -14.00 -10.59
C LEU A 208 -21.83 -12.57 -10.64
N GLU A 209 -22.71 -11.60 -10.89
CA GLU A 209 -22.38 -10.18 -10.86
C GLU A 209 -21.94 -9.72 -9.45
N GLU A 210 -22.68 -10.11 -8.40
CA GLU A 210 -22.26 -9.83 -7.02
C GLU A 210 -20.94 -10.53 -6.63
N GLN A 211 -20.74 -11.79 -7.05
CA GLN A 211 -19.48 -12.51 -6.81
C GLN A 211 -18.32 -11.88 -7.58
N PHE A 212 -18.56 -11.41 -8.81
CA PHE A 212 -17.58 -10.71 -9.64
C PHE A 212 -17.18 -9.36 -9.04
N TYR A 213 -18.11 -8.53 -8.59
CA TYR A 213 -17.77 -7.26 -7.93
C TYR A 213 -17.14 -7.43 -6.54
N ARG A 214 -17.44 -8.52 -5.83
CA ARG A 214 -16.68 -8.90 -4.62
C ARG A 214 -15.26 -9.35 -4.96
N ALA A 215 -15.05 -9.94 -6.13
CA ALA A 215 -13.75 -10.38 -6.62
C ALA A 215 -12.90 -9.23 -7.21
N PHE A 216 -13.54 -8.17 -7.74
CA PHE A 216 -12.86 -7.00 -8.32
C PHE A 216 -13.03 -5.76 -7.43
N ASP A 217 -12.24 -5.71 -6.36
CA ASP A 217 -11.60 -4.56 -5.68
C ASP A 217 -12.28 -3.18 -5.58
N GLY A 218 -13.61 -3.11 -5.55
CA GLY A 218 -14.35 -1.97 -4.99
C GLY A 218 -15.15 -1.12 -5.98
N THR A 219 -15.42 0.12 -5.60
CA THR A 219 -16.21 1.08 -6.39
C THR A 219 -15.57 2.46 -6.34
N GLU A 220 -15.94 3.31 -7.28
CA GLU A 220 -15.47 4.68 -7.35
C GLU A 220 -16.48 5.62 -6.68
N VAL A 221 -15.96 6.51 -5.85
CA VAL A 221 -16.74 7.56 -5.18
C VAL A 221 -16.20 8.93 -5.52
N LEU A 222 -17.08 9.93 -5.53
CA LEU A 222 -16.73 11.33 -5.71
C LEU A 222 -16.73 12.02 -4.34
N PRO A 223 -15.59 12.51 -3.83
CA PRO A 223 -15.61 13.35 -2.63
C PRO A 223 -16.46 14.61 -2.87
N GLU A 224 -17.31 14.98 -1.91
CA GLU A 224 -18.22 16.13 -2.02
C GLU A 224 -17.51 17.42 -2.46
N VAL A 225 -16.28 17.65 -1.97
CA VAL A 225 -15.43 18.78 -2.34
C VAL A 225 -15.18 18.90 -3.86
N HIS A 226 -15.19 17.79 -4.59
CA HIS A 226 -14.98 17.77 -6.05
C HIS A 226 -16.28 17.78 -6.86
N GLN A 227 -17.46 17.80 -6.22
CA GLN A 227 -18.74 17.69 -6.93
C GLN A 227 -18.96 18.83 -7.94
N VAL A 228 -18.73 20.07 -7.51
CA VAL A 228 -18.93 21.26 -8.39
C VAL A 228 -17.97 21.23 -9.59
N GLU A 229 -16.74 20.77 -9.39
CA GLU A 229 -15.76 20.64 -10.46
C GLU A 229 -16.14 19.51 -11.42
N TYR A 230 -16.56 18.36 -10.89
CA TYR A 230 -17.00 17.21 -11.66
C TYR A 230 -18.20 17.56 -12.55
N GLU A 231 -19.22 18.23 -12.02
CA GLU A 231 -20.42 18.61 -12.78
C GLU A 231 -20.10 19.52 -13.95
N LYS A 232 -19.15 20.45 -13.80
CA LYS A 232 -18.67 21.30 -14.89
C LYS A 232 -17.93 20.49 -15.95
N LEU A 233 -17.01 19.63 -15.53
CA LEU A 233 -16.20 18.83 -16.46
C LEU A 233 -17.04 17.76 -17.17
N LYS A 234 -18.10 17.27 -16.55
CA LYS A 234 -18.93 16.18 -17.09
C LYS A 234 -19.53 16.50 -18.46
N GLU A 235 -19.84 17.77 -18.73
CA GLU A 235 -20.43 18.19 -20.01
C GLU A 235 -19.36 18.38 -21.09
N ASP A 236 -18.21 18.96 -20.73
CA ASP A 236 -17.16 19.37 -21.68
C ASP A 236 -16.08 18.30 -21.91
N ASP A 237 -15.67 17.61 -20.85
CA ASP A 237 -14.60 16.59 -20.85
C ASP A 237 -14.88 15.50 -19.80
N PRO A 238 -15.71 14.49 -20.17
CA PRO A 238 -16.07 13.40 -19.27
C PRO A 238 -14.87 12.56 -18.78
N ILE A 239 -13.77 12.53 -19.54
CA ILE A 239 -12.57 11.79 -19.16
C ILE A 239 -11.93 12.49 -17.96
N ARG A 240 -11.75 13.82 -18.04
CA ARG A 240 -11.23 14.61 -16.92
C ARG A 240 -12.15 14.61 -15.70
N ALA A 241 -13.47 14.57 -15.90
CA ALA A 241 -14.40 14.42 -14.79
C ALA A 241 -14.14 13.13 -14.01
N ASN A 242 -13.92 12.00 -14.71
CA ASN A 242 -13.64 10.72 -14.06
C ASN A 242 -12.30 10.70 -13.31
N GLU A 243 -11.34 11.59 -13.64
CA GLU A 243 -10.08 11.68 -12.91
C GLU A 243 -10.24 12.16 -11.46
N LEU A 244 -11.40 12.75 -11.11
CA LEU A 244 -11.74 13.21 -9.75
C LEU A 244 -12.29 12.09 -8.85
N LEU A 245 -12.56 10.92 -9.42
CA LEU A 245 -13.09 9.78 -8.68
C LEU A 245 -11.99 9.09 -7.88
N VAL A 246 -12.36 8.60 -6.70
CA VAL A 246 -11.46 7.89 -5.79
C VAL A 246 -11.93 6.43 -5.65
N PRO A 247 -11.07 5.44 -5.92
CA PRO A 247 -11.42 4.04 -5.70
C PRO A 247 -11.44 3.71 -4.21
N ILE A 248 -12.49 3.02 -3.77
CA ILE A 248 -12.63 2.51 -2.40
C ILE A 248 -13.15 1.08 -2.40
N SER A 249 -12.78 0.28 -1.40
CA SER A 249 -13.31 -1.08 -1.30
C SER A 249 -14.82 -1.09 -1.07
N TYR A 250 -15.50 -2.12 -1.57
CA TYR A 250 -16.95 -2.24 -1.44
C TYR A 250 -17.41 -2.26 0.02
N GLY A 251 -16.64 -2.90 0.91
CA GLY A 251 -16.90 -2.86 2.35
C GLY A 251 -16.84 -1.45 2.93
N ARG A 252 -15.95 -0.57 2.42
CA ARG A 252 -15.89 0.84 2.83
C ARG A 252 -17.10 1.62 2.30
N TYR A 253 -17.48 1.40 1.04
CA TYR A 253 -18.69 2.01 0.47
C TYR A 253 -19.94 1.68 1.30
N HIS A 254 -20.13 0.41 1.68
CA HIS A 254 -21.25 0.02 2.55
C HIS A 254 -21.20 0.65 3.94
N GLN A 255 -20.02 0.82 4.52
CA GLN A 255 -19.88 1.55 5.79
C GLN A 255 -20.33 3.01 5.66
N LEU A 256 -19.97 3.69 4.56
CA LEU A 256 -20.41 5.06 4.28
C LEU A 256 -21.93 5.14 4.08
N ARG A 257 -22.49 4.22 3.30
CA ARG A 257 -23.93 4.13 3.05
C ARG A 257 -24.71 3.94 4.34
N ASN A 258 -24.26 3.01 5.20
CA ASN A 258 -24.88 2.75 6.51
C ASN A 258 -24.75 3.95 7.46
N ALA A 259 -23.66 4.71 7.34
CA ALA A 259 -23.45 5.95 8.08
C ALA A 259 -24.20 7.16 7.49
N ARG A 260 -24.98 6.99 6.40
CA ARG A 260 -25.68 8.05 5.66
C ARG A 260 -24.74 9.15 5.12
N ARG A 261 -23.52 8.76 4.72
CA ARG A 261 -22.52 9.66 4.11
C ARG A 261 -22.39 9.51 2.61
N VAL A 262 -23.30 8.75 1.98
CA VAL A 262 -23.45 8.71 0.51
C VAL A 262 -24.64 9.61 0.17
N LEU A 263 -24.40 10.67 -0.60
CA LEU A 263 -25.33 11.77 -0.84
C LEU A 263 -26.17 11.58 -2.11
N THR A 264 -25.71 10.74 -3.04
CA THR A 264 -26.42 10.43 -4.30
C THR A 264 -26.85 8.98 -4.36
N GLU A 265 -27.99 8.74 -5.01
CA GLU A 265 -28.51 7.38 -5.26
C GLU A 265 -27.92 6.75 -6.53
N LYS A 266 -27.44 7.58 -7.46
CA LYS A 266 -26.90 7.17 -8.76
C LYS A 266 -25.41 7.51 -8.85
N TRP A 267 -24.69 6.73 -9.65
CA TRP A 267 -23.28 6.97 -9.93
C TRP A 267 -23.07 8.29 -10.71
N PRO A 268 -22.02 9.08 -10.40
CA PRO A 268 -21.02 8.82 -9.36
C PRO A 268 -21.60 8.99 -7.95
N PHE A 269 -21.18 8.09 -7.05
CA PHE A 269 -21.61 8.13 -5.65
C PHE A 269 -20.87 9.25 -4.92
N VAL A 270 -21.56 10.37 -4.66
CA VAL A 270 -20.99 11.49 -3.91
C VAL A 270 -20.93 11.11 -2.44
N VAL A 271 -19.76 11.30 -1.82
CA VAL A 271 -19.54 10.97 -0.42
C VAL A 271 -19.13 12.19 0.39
N ASP A 272 -19.81 12.40 1.52
CA ASP A 272 -19.39 13.33 2.57
C ASP A 272 -18.22 12.68 3.32
N VAL A 273 -17.01 12.84 2.80
CA VAL A 273 -15.76 12.37 3.41
C VAL A 273 -14.67 13.37 3.05
N PRO A 274 -13.84 13.81 4.03
CA PRO A 274 -12.75 14.72 3.74
C PRO A 274 -11.78 14.15 2.71
N TYR A 275 -11.41 14.98 1.74
CA TYR A 275 -10.37 14.70 0.76
C TYR A 275 -9.37 15.85 0.77
N ASP A 276 -8.09 15.50 0.74
CA ASP A 276 -6.98 16.43 0.69
C ASP A 276 -6.00 15.99 -0.41
N GLU A 277 -5.48 16.91 -1.21
CA GLU A 277 -4.59 16.58 -2.33
C GLU A 277 -3.24 15.99 -1.88
N LYS A 278 -2.82 16.22 -0.62
CA LYS A 278 -1.59 15.66 -0.04
C LYS A 278 -1.85 14.34 0.69
N LEU A 279 -3.00 14.17 1.34
CA LEU A 279 -3.31 13.01 2.19
C LEU A 279 -4.32 12.03 1.57
N GLY A 280 -5.04 12.43 0.53
CA GLY A 280 -6.13 11.70 -0.08
C GLY A 280 -7.36 11.60 0.81
N LEU A 281 -8.18 10.58 0.58
CA LEU A 281 -9.44 10.38 1.30
C LEU A 281 -9.22 9.92 2.76
N ASP A 282 -9.79 10.65 3.72
CA ASP A 282 -9.67 10.37 5.16
C ASP A 282 -10.96 9.82 5.79
N PHE A 283 -10.82 8.68 6.48
CA PHE A 283 -11.91 7.99 7.15
C PHE A 283 -11.84 8.06 8.68
N SER A 284 -10.98 8.90 9.25
CA SER A 284 -10.82 9.10 10.70
C SER A 284 -12.15 9.29 11.42
N ASP A 285 -13.03 10.09 10.83
CA ASP A 285 -14.26 10.57 11.47
C ASP A 285 -15.36 9.51 11.53
N LEU A 286 -15.26 8.44 10.72
CA LEU A 286 -16.20 7.32 10.73
C LEU A 286 -16.07 6.44 11.98
N LYS A 287 -14.92 6.47 12.67
CA LYS A 287 -14.68 5.63 13.85
C LYS A 287 -15.43 6.10 15.11
N ARG A 288 -16.03 7.29 15.13
CA ARG A 288 -16.54 7.94 16.36
C ARG A 288 -17.91 7.44 16.86
N LYS A 289 -18.54 6.43 16.23
CA LYS A 289 -19.87 5.92 16.64
C LYS A 289 -19.98 4.41 16.90
N ALA A 290 -18.87 3.66 16.93
CA ALA A 290 -18.87 2.28 17.44
C ALA A 290 -18.36 2.26 18.89
N ARG A 291 -19.21 1.80 19.81
CA ARG A 291 -18.96 1.67 21.25
C ARG A 291 -17.64 0.95 21.56
N GLY A 292 -16.94 1.42 22.60
CA GLY A 292 -15.83 0.70 23.25
C GLY A 292 -14.54 1.51 23.27
N ARG A 293 -14.21 2.05 24.45
CA ARG A 293 -13.02 2.84 24.76
C ARG A 293 -11.76 1.98 24.57
N PHE A 294 -11.16 1.98 23.39
CA PHE A 294 -9.78 1.51 23.21
C PHE A 294 -8.84 2.66 23.55
N VAL A 295 -8.31 2.62 24.77
CA VAL A 295 -7.19 3.46 25.18
C VAL A 295 -5.98 3.01 24.35
N TYR A 296 -5.51 3.86 23.44
CA TYR A 296 -4.21 3.68 22.79
C TYR A 296 -3.12 3.91 23.85
N THR A 297 -2.69 2.84 24.51
CA THR A 297 -1.44 2.83 25.28
C THR A 297 -0.34 2.28 24.37
N CYS A 298 0.66 3.09 24.05
CA CYS A 298 1.94 2.61 23.54
C CYS A 298 2.62 1.71 24.60
N PRO A 299 2.91 0.44 24.30
CA PRO A 299 3.94 -0.30 25.02
C PRO A 299 5.28 -0.07 24.29
N GLY A 300 6.29 0.32 25.05
CA GLY A 300 7.61 0.70 24.53
C GLY A 300 8.46 -0.45 23.98
N GLY A 301 9.64 -0.04 23.49
CA GLY A 301 10.78 -0.93 23.22
C GLY A 301 11.02 -1.21 21.74
N TYR A 302 11.59 -0.24 21.01
CA TYR A 302 12.01 -0.43 19.62
C TYR A 302 13.26 -1.33 19.55
N GLY A 303 13.08 -2.58 19.12
CA GLY A 303 14.16 -3.42 18.59
C GLY A 303 14.08 -3.43 17.06
N SER A 304 15.06 -2.83 16.39
CA SER A 304 15.21 -2.90 14.92
C SER A 304 16.08 -4.10 14.53
N ALA A 305 15.62 -4.92 13.58
CA ALA A 305 16.46 -5.87 12.84
C ALA A 305 16.84 -5.23 11.48
N ARG A 306 18.11 -5.35 11.11
CA ARG A 306 18.78 -4.70 9.99
C ARG A 306 18.96 -5.72 8.86
N VAL A 307 18.04 -5.74 7.89
CA VAL A 307 18.17 -6.62 6.74
C VAL A 307 18.99 -5.92 5.65
N ARG A 308 19.87 -6.60 4.93
CA ARG A 308 20.55 -6.04 3.75
C ARG A 308 20.15 -6.85 2.53
N SER A 309 19.28 -6.30 1.69
CA SER A 309 18.83 -7.00 0.48
C SER A 309 19.83 -6.80 -0.67
N GLN A 310 20.29 -7.88 -1.29
CA GLN A 310 21.15 -7.89 -2.48
C GLN A 310 20.43 -8.58 -3.66
N ILE A 311 19.50 -7.90 -4.32
CA ILE A 311 18.98 -8.45 -5.59
C ILE A 311 20.11 -8.34 -6.62
N ARG A 312 20.65 -9.49 -7.05
CA ARG A 312 21.61 -9.56 -8.16
C ARG A 312 20.87 -9.41 -9.47
#